data_AF-A0A3D3PSP0-F1
#
_entry.id   AF-A0A3D3PSP0-F1
#
_cell.length_a   1.000
_cell.length_b   1.000
_cell.length_c   1.000
_cell.angle_alpha   90.00
_cell.angle_beta   90.00
_cell.angle_gamma   90.00
#
_symmetry.space_group_name_H-M   'P 1'
#
loop_
_entity.id
_entity.type
_entity.pdbx_description
1 polymer ?
#
loop_
_entity_poly.entity_id
_entity_poly.type
_entity_poly.pdbx_seq_one_letter_code
_entity_poly.pdbx_strand_id
1 'polypeptide(L)'
;ISAQGGDNSHNGWQLSVFHKQDKVLGGANTLGLQYGVGPGTGVGGPCCDRIGSSGSTALGSDVTRLRVFDDVVIQPTKQFSMEFVALMQRDKSDAGGSSTWTTLGVRPVYALTNHFKLQMELGTDRVTSPTGGAPQRLTKITFAPTISAGQGYWARPELRAFVTYGKWNDAATASVNASNNSGPVYGTATNGTSVGVQVESWF
;
A
#
# COMPACT_ATOMS: atom_id res chain seq x y z
N ILE A 1 -13.68 1.69 -8.51
CA ILE A 1 -14.16 1.87 -9.91
C ILE A 1 -14.11 0.50 -10.54
N SER A 2 -15.18 0.05 -11.20
CA SER A 2 -15.24 -1.27 -11.83
C SER A 2 -15.41 -1.14 -13.34
N ALA A 3 -14.93 -2.12 -14.09
CA ALA A 3 -15.20 -2.21 -15.52
C ALA A 3 -16.69 -2.52 -15.71
N GLN A 4 -17.46 -1.52 -16.15
CA GLN A 4 -18.85 -1.70 -16.56
C GLN A 4 -18.85 -1.81 -18.09
N GLY A 5 -18.99 -3.04 -18.59
CA GLY A 5 -18.88 -3.32 -20.02
C GLY A 5 -20.17 -3.03 -20.78
N GLY A 6 -20.05 -2.23 -21.84
CA GLY A 6 -20.79 -2.47 -23.09
C GLY A 6 -19.85 -3.15 -24.10
N ASP A 7 -20.39 -3.67 -25.21
CA ASP A 7 -19.67 -4.43 -26.25
C ASP A 7 -18.54 -3.69 -26.99
N ASN A 8 -18.19 -2.47 -26.56
CA ASN A 8 -17.17 -1.64 -27.18
C ASN A 8 -15.81 -1.83 -26.50
N SER A 9 -14.80 -2.16 -27.30
CA SER A 9 -13.40 -2.14 -26.86
C SER A 9 -12.84 -0.72 -26.96
N HIS A 10 -12.09 -0.33 -25.93
CA HIS A 10 -11.46 0.97 -25.80
C HIS A 10 -9.94 0.85 -25.75
N ASN A 11 -9.27 1.90 -26.20
CA ASN A 11 -7.82 2.05 -26.09
C ASN A 11 -7.46 2.82 -24.81
N GLY A 12 -6.23 2.65 -24.35
CA GLY A 12 -5.71 3.34 -23.19
C GLY A 12 -4.20 3.49 -23.24
N TRP A 13 -3.69 4.31 -22.34
CA TRP A 13 -2.26 4.54 -22.19
C TRP A 13 -1.94 4.83 -20.74
N GLN A 14 -0.68 4.62 -20.38
CA GLN A 14 -0.16 4.96 -19.07
C GLN A 14 1.20 5.60 -19.21
N LEU A 15 1.48 6.54 -18.31
CA LEU A 15 2.77 7.19 -18.17
C LEU A 15 3.22 7.03 -16.72
N SER A 16 4.51 6.77 -16.51
CA SER A 16 5.13 6.74 -15.20
C SER A 16 6.48 7.43 -15.25
N VAL A 17 6.69 8.35 -14.32
CA VAL A 17 7.94 9.09 -14.15
C VAL A 17 8.42 8.84 -12.72
N PHE A 18 9.67 8.43 -12.59
CA PHE A 18 10.29 8.16 -11.29
C PHE A 18 11.57 8.99 -11.16
N HIS A 19 11.65 9.79 -10.11
CA HIS A 19 12.89 10.41 -9.68
C HIS A 19 13.48 9.58 -8.54
N LYS A 20 14.72 9.09 -8.73
CA LYS A 20 15.44 8.32 -7.72
C LYS A 20 16.64 9.14 -7.25
N GLN A 21 16.68 9.43 -5.96
CA GLN A 21 17.76 10.15 -5.32
C GLN A 21 18.49 9.22 -4.36
N ASP A 22 19.74 8.91 -4.67
CA ASP A 22 20.60 8.12 -3.79
C ASP A 22 21.23 8.99 -2.69
N LYS A 23 21.75 8.31 -1.66
CA LYS A 23 22.52 8.89 -0.54
C LYS A 23 21.72 9.86 0.33
N VAL A 24 20.41 9.65 0.43
CA VAL A 24 19.56 10.37 1.39
C VAL A 24 19.78 9.77 2.78
N LEU A 25 20.61 10.41 3.60
CA LEU A 25 20.96 9.95 4.95
C LEU A 25 21.34 8.45 5.02
N GLY A 26 22.17 7.99 4.10
CA GLY A 26 22.61 6.59 4.05
C GLY A 26 21.63 5.61 3.37
N GLY A 27 20.51 6.09 2.84
CA GLY A 27 19.59 5.31 2.00
C GLY A 27 19.25 6.02 0.69
N ALA A 28 17.98 5.96 0.30
CA ALA A 28 17.49 6.45 -0.99
C ALA A 28 16.05 6.98 -0.88
N ASN A 29 15.70 7.87 -1.80
CA ASN A 29 14.35 8.38 -2.01
C ASN A 29 13.88 8.04 -3.43
N THR A 30 12.63 7.62 -3.57
CA THR A 30 11.95 7.45 -4.86
C THR A 30 10.65 8.23 -4.86
N LEU A 31 10.60 9.29 -5.67
CA LEU A 31 9.39 10.03 -5.97
C LEU A 31 8.80 9.53 -7.29
N GLY A 32 7.55 9.08 -7.26
CA GLY A 32 6.84 8.56 -8.42
C GLY A 32 5.59 9.36 -8.77
N LEU A 33 5.44 9.69 -10.05
CA LEU A 33 4.21 10.20 -10.65
C LEU A 33 3.75 9.23 -11.72
N GLN A 34 2.50 8.77 -11.64
CA GLN A 34 1.91 7.86 -12.59
C GLN A 34 0.52 8.35 -13.00
N TYR A 35 0.20 8.24 -14.29
CA TYR A 35 -1.11 8.58 -14.82
C TYR A 35 -1.54 7.56 -15.87
N GLY A 36 -2.79 7.11 -15.80
CA GLY A 36 -3.36 6.15 -16.74
C GLY A 36 -4.76 6.54 -17.18
N VAL A 37 -5.11 6.15 -18.41
CA VAL A 37 -6.41 6.39 -19.06
C VAL A 37 -6.96 5.08 -19.64
N GLY A 38 -8.24 4.81 -19.42
CA GLY A 38 -8.92 3.59 -19.90
C GLY A 38 -8.21 2.32 -19.40
N PRO A 39 -7.89 1.38 -20.31
CA PRO A 39 -7.08 0.20 -19.97
C PRO A 39 -5.72 0.53 -19.35
N GLY A 40 -5.15 1.72 -19.60
CA GLY A 40 -3.90 2.15 -18.98
C GLY A 40 -3.99 2.43 -17.48
N THR A 41 -5.19 2.49 -16.89
CA THR A 41 -5.36 2.57 -15.43
C THR A 41 -5.00 1.26 -14.71
N GLY A 42 -4.95 0.15 -15.44
CA GLY A 42 -4.72 -1.19 -14.92
C GLY A 42 -5.87 -1.78 -14.11
N VAL A 43 -7.02 -1.10 -14.05
CA VAL A 43 -8.24 -1.59 -13.38
C VAL A 43 -8.87 -2.73 -14.18
N GLY A 44 -9.33 -3.78 -13.51
CA GLY A 44 -9.86 -4.99 -14.14
C GLY A 44 -8.81 -5.77 -14.92
N GLY A 45 -7.53 -5.58 -14.60
CA GLY A 45 -6.42 -6.31 -15.21
C GLY A 45 -6.27 -7.74 -14.67
N PRO A 46 -5.46 -8.59 -15.32
CA PRO A 46 -5.40 -10.03 -15.05
C PRO A 46 -4.85 -10.44 -13.69
N CYS A 47 -4.08 -9.58 -13.02
CA CYS A 47 -3.51 -9.87 -11.69
C CYS A 47 -4.20 -9.12 -10.56
N CYS A 48 -4.64 -7.89 -10.85
CA CYS A 48 -4.79 -6.85 -9.85
C CYS A 48 -5.05 -5.46 -10.47
N ASP A 49 -5.80 -4.63 -9.75
CA ASP A 49 -6.10 -3.23 -10.12
C ASP A 49 -4.89 -2.30 -9.90
N ARG A 50 -3.83 -2.42 -10.71
CA ARG A 50 -2.59 -1.63 -10.55
C ARG A 50 -2.08 -1.03 -11.86
N ILE A 51 -1.52 0.18 -11.77
CA ILE A 51 -0.71 0.75 -12.86
C ILE A 51 0.49 -0.16 -13.14
N GLY A 52 0.86 -0.30 -14.42
CA GLY A 52 1.96 -1.12 -14.89
C GLY A 52 1.49 -2.23 -15.82
N SER A 53 0.38 -2.89 -15.49
CA SER A 53 -0.30 -3.87 -16.36
C SER A 53 -1.46 -3.26 -17.12
N SER A 54 -1.80 -3.82 -18.29
CA SER A 54 -3.05 -3.47 -18.98
C SER A 54 -4.27 -3.88 -18.16
N GLY A 55 -5.20 -2.94 -18.00
CA GLY A 55 -6.52 -3.13 -17.43
C GLY A 55 -7.53 -3.63 -18.46
N SER A 56 -8.80 -3.66 -18.08
CA SER A 56 -9.89 -4.09 -18.94
C SER A 56 -10.07 -3.17 -20.14
N THR A 57 -10.20 -3.76 -21.34
CA THR A 57 -10.53 -3.04 -22.59
C THR A 57 -11.94 -2.48 -22.61
N ALA A 58 -12.78 -2.80 -21.62
CA ALA A 58 -14.09 -2.19 -21.45
C ALA A 58 -14.05 -0.78 -20.83
N LEU A 59 -12.88 -0.31 -20.38
CA LEU A 59 -12.74 0.99 -19.73
C LEU A 59 -12.60 2.12 -20.76
N GLY A 60 -13.55 3.05 -20.76
CA GLY A 60 -13.50 4.24 -21.60
C GLY A 60 -12.41 5.24 -21.18
N SER A 61 -12.19 6.25 -22.02
CA SER A 61 -11.24 7.34 -21.75
C SER A 61 -11.65 8.26 -20.58
N ASP A 62 -12.90 8.16 -20.11
CA ASP A 62 -13.38 8.82 -18.89
C ASP A 62 -12.76 8.21 -17.63
N VAL A 63 -12.33 6.95 -17.70
CA VAL A 63 -11.72 6.23 -16.59
C VAL A 63 -10.25 6.63 -16.50
N THR A 64 -9.88 7.30 -15.42
CA THR A 64 -8.52 7.80 -15.21
C THR A 64 -8.01 7.46 -13.82
N ARG A 65 -6.70 7.29 -13.71
CA ARG A 65 -6.00 7.03 -12.46
C ARG A 65 -4.75 7.90 -12.40
N LEU A 66 -4.67 8.73 -11.37
CA LEU A 66 -3.48 9.48 -11.00
C LEU A 66 -2.91 8.88 -9.72
N ARG A 67 -1.60 8.62 -9.68
CA ARG A 67 -0.90 8.22 -8.47
C ARG A 67 0.34 9.08 -8.29
N VAL A 68 0.49 9.63 -7.10
CA VAL A 68 1.71 10.29 -6.63
C VAL A 68 2.14 9.54 -5.38
N PHE A 69 3.41 9.15 -5.32
CA PHE A 69 3.96 8.54 -4.12
C PHE A 69 5.40 8.97 -3.89
N ASP A 70 5.80 8.97 -2.63
CA ASP A 70 7.16 9.17 -2.19
C ASP A 70 7.51 8.05 -1.21
N ASP A 71 8.63 7.38 -1.48
CA ASP A 71 9.20 6.32 -0.66
C ASP A 71 10.60 6.73 -0.24
N VAL A 72 10.87 6.77 1.06
CA VAL A 72 12.15 7.23 1.60
C VAL A 72 12.66 6.22 2.58
N VAL A 73 13.83 5.64 2.30
CA VAL A 73 14.58 4.85 3.27
C VAL A 73 15.81 5.63 3.68
N ILE A 74 16.02 5.77 4.99
CA ILE A 74 17.22 6.37 5.57
C ILE A 74 17.91 5.37 6.49
N GLN A 75 19.24 5.48 6.59
CA GLN A 75 20.05 4.69 7.50
C GLN A 75 21.21 5.56 8.02
N PRO A 76 20.93 6.52 8.91
CA PRO A 76 21.93 7.48 9.39
C PRO A 76 23.02 6.82 10.25
N THR A 77 22.75 5.66 10.86
CA THR A 77 23.74 4.88 11.61
C THR A 77 23.69 3.42 11.21
N LYS A 78 24.66 2.61 11.64
CA LYS A 78 24.65 1.16 11.36
C LYS A 78 23.47 0.44 12.01
N GLN A 79 23.01 0.95 13.16
CA GLN A 79 21.95 0.32 13.95
C GLN A 79 20.56 0.86 13.66
N PHE A 80 20.44 2.11 13.23
CA PHE A 80 19.14 2.76 13.04
C PHE A 80 18.85 2.99 11.56
N SER A 81 17.70 2.49 11.11
CA SER A 81 17.13 2.76 9.80
C SER A 81 15.64 3.06 9.91
N MET A 82 15.10 3.74 8.91
CA MET A 82 13.67 4.06 8.87
C MET A 82 13.20 4.17 7.43
N GLU A 83 12.02 3.63 7.16
CA GLU A 83 11.29 3.85 5.91
C GLU A 83 10.08 4.76 6.15
N PHE A 84 9.80 5.61 5.18
CA PHE A 84 8.61 6.42 5.10
C PHE A 84 7.94 6.21 3.76
N VAL A 85 6.62 6.12 3.77
CA VAL A 85 5.82 6.07 2.56
C VAL A 85 4.72 7.11 2.66
N ALA A 86 4.54 7.88 1.59
CA ALA A 86 3.34 8.67 1.37
C ALA A 86 2.80 8.35 -0.02
N LEU A 87 1.50 8.08 -0.14
CA LEU A 87 0.89 7.88 -1.43
C LEU A 87 -0.49 8.52 -1.47
N MET A 88 -0.79 9.15 -2.60
CA MET A 88 -2.10 9.62 -2.97
C MET A 88 -2.44 9.05 -4.35
N GLN A 89 -3.56 8.35 -4.44
CA GLN A 89 -4.11 7.89 -5.69
C GLN A 89 -5.53 8.41 -5.85
N ARG A 90 -5.82 8.98 -7.01
CA ARG A 90 -7.17 9.38 -7.39
C ARG A 90 -7.61 8.61 -8.62
N ASP A 91 -8.72 7.90 -8.46
CA ASP A 91 -9.41 7.20 -9.52
C ASP A 91 -10.68 7.97 -9.86
N LYS A 92 -10.95 8.20 -11.14
CA LYS A 92 -12.17 8.85 -11.64
C LYS A 92 -12.80 8.01 -12.76
N SER A 93 -14.12 7.98 -12.79
CA SER A 93 -14.95 7.59 -13.94
C SER A 93 -16.21 8.44 -13.92
N ASP A 94 -16.76 8.76 -15.09
CA ASP A 94 -17.99 9.55 -15.14
C ASP A 94 -19.20 8.73 -14.65
N ALA A 95 -19.20 7.41 -14.89
CA ALA A 95 -20.23 6.49 -14.39
C ALA A 95 -20.00 6.08 -12.92
N GLY A 96 -18.73 5.91 -12.52
CA GLY A 96 -18.36 5.37 -11.21
C GLY A 96 -18.05 6.42 -10.13
N GLY A 97 -18.08 7.71 -10.47
CA GLY A 97 -17.67 8.80 -9.60
C GLY A 97 -16.15 8.84 -9.37
N SER A 98 -15.70 9.40 -8.24
CA SER A 98 -14.28 9.55 -7.96
C SER A 98 -13.89 9.11 -6.55
N SER A 99 -12.85 8.30 -6.44
CA SER A 99 -12.30 7.83 -5.17
C SER A 99 -10.85 8.29 -5.03
N THR A 100 -10.49 8.75 -3.84
CA THR A 100 -9.12 9.09 -3.47
C THR A 100 -8.67 8.19 -2.34
N TRP A 101 -7.61 7.42 -2.59
CA TRP A 101 -6.85 6.72 -1.56
C TRP A 101 -5.66 7.57 -1.15
N THR A 102 -5.49 7.77 0.14
CA THR A 102 -4.31 8.40 0.73
C THR A 102 -3.77 7.49 1.81
N THR A 103 -2.46 7.31 1.83
CA THR A 103 -1.75 6.51 2.83
C THR A 103 -0.50 7.23 3.29
N LEU A 104 -0.20 7.06 4.56
CA LEU A 104 1.03 7.50 5.20
C LEU A 104 1.54 6.38 6.09
N GLY A 105 2.82 6.06 5.96
CA GLY A 105 3.48 4.98 6.68
C GLY A 105 4.86 5.39 7.17
N VAL A 106 5.24 4.86 8.33
CA VAL A 106 6.60 4.95 8.84
C VAL A 106 7.00 3.64 9.50
N ARG A 107 8.24 3.21 9.27
CA ARG A 107 8.79 1.97 9.80
C ARG A 107 10.20 2.17 10.34
N PRO A 108 10.37 2.59 11.60
CA PRO A 108 11.68 2.63 12.23
C PRO A 108 12.16 1.21 12.61
N VAL A 109 13.45 1.00 12.45
CA VAL A 109 14.14 -0.25 12.76
C VAL A 109 15.41 0.08 13.55
N TYR A 110 15.58 -0.61 14.67
CA TYR A 110 16.75 -0.47 15.53
C TYR A 110 17.41 -1.83 15.80
N ALA A 111 18.64 -2.01 15.34
CA ALA A 111 19.44 -3.20 15.57
C ALA A 111 20.08 -3.14 16.96
N LEU A 112 19.71 -4.07 17.83
CA LEU A 112 20.30 -4.22 19.17
C LEU A 112 21.63 -4.99 19.09
N THR A 113 21.72 -5.96 18.18
CA THR A 113 22.93 -6.73 17.90
C THR A 113 23.12 -6.88 16.39
N ASN A 114 24.14 -7.62 15.96
CA ASN A 114 24.32 -7.93 14.53
C ASN A 114 23.20 -8.81 13.96
N HIS A 115 22.50 -9.56 14.83
CA HIS A 115 21.52 -10.56 14.43
C HIS A 115 20.13 -10.34 15.01
N PHE A 116 19.92 -9.27 15.78
CA PHE A 116 18.66 -8.98 16.43
C PHE A 116 18.30 -7.50 16.29
N LYS A 117 17.09 -7.24 15.79
CA LYS A 117 16.54 -5.90 15.56
C LYS A 117 15.10 -5.80 16.03
N LEU A 118 14.73 -4.62 16.50
CA LEU A 118 13.36 -4.25 16.81
C LEU A 118 12.80 -3.44 15.66
N GLN A 119 11.66 -3.86 15.13
CA GLN A 119 10.94 -3.14 14.08
C GLN A 119 9.61 -2.64 14.62
N MET A 120 9.23 -1.45 14.21
CA MET A 120 7.90 -0.92 14.45
C MET A 120 7.36 -0.39 13.12
N GLU A 121 6.05 -0.50 12.90
CA GLU A 121 5.39 0.09 11.74
C GLU A 121 4.12 0.79 12.19
N LEU A 122 3.92 2.01 11.71
CA LEU A 122 2.68 2.76 11.85
C LEU A 122 2.22 3.18 10.47
N GLY A 123 1.00 2.79 10.11
CA GLY A 123 0.39 3.15 8.83
C GLY A 123 -1.03 3.65 9.03
N THR A 124 -1.46 4.62 8.22
CA THR A 124 -2.85 5.08 8.18
C THR A 124 -3.31 5.23 6.75
N ASP A 125 -4.51 4.74 6.48
CA ASP A 125 -5.15 4.74 5.17
C ASP A 125 -6.48 5.48 5.25
N ARG A 126 -6.79 6.22 4.19
CA ARG A 126 -8.09 6.82 3.95
C ARG A 126 -8.51 6.61 2.52
N VAL A 127 -9.70 6.07 2.30
CA VAL A 127 -10.28 5.86 0.97
C VAL A 127 -11.64 6.55 0.91
N THR A 128 -11.83 7.49 -0.02
CA THR A 128 -13.12 8.17 -0.18
C THR A 128 -14.11 7.31 -0.96
N SER A 129 -15.39 7.38 -0.60
CA SER A 129 -16.45 6.74 -1.36
C SER A 129 -16.58 7.35 -2.76
N PRO A 130 -16.62 6.55 -3.84
CA PRO A 130 -16.78 7.06 -5.21
C PRO A 130 -18.08 7.84 -5.44
N THR A 131 -19.16 7.43 -4.79
CA THR A 131 -20.53 7.93 -4.99
C THR A 131 -21.05 8.75 -3.80
N GLY A 132 -20.16 9.20 -2.91
CA GLY A 132 -20.52 9.89 -1.68
C GLY A 132 -20.73 8.95 -0.48
N GLY A 133 -20.73 9.52 0.72
CA GLY A 133 -20.74 8.78 2.00
C GLY A 133 -19.46 8.98 2.81
N ALA A 134 -19.42 8.36 4.00
CA ALA A 134 -18.28 8.46 4.89
C ALA A 134 -17.02 7.80 4.29
N PRO A 135 -15.84 8.46 4.33
CA PRO A 135 -14.61 7.85 3.87
C PRO A 135 -14.22 6.68 4.79
N GLN A 136 -13.70 5.61 4.20
CA GLN A 136 -13.11 4.50 4.92
C GLN A 136 -11.78 4.95 5.52
N ARG A 137 -11.51 4.57 6.76
CA ARG A 137 -10.27 4.89 7.47
C ARG A 137 -9.77 3.67 8.21
N LEU A 138 -8.47 3.42 8.14
CA LEU A 138 -7.80 2.37 8.90
C LEU A 138 -6.47 2.90 9.41
N THR A 139 -6.09 2.58 10.63
CA THR A 139 -4.77 2.83 11.19
C THR A 139 -4.26 1.55 11.81
N LYS A 140 -3.00 1.23 11.53
CA LYS A 140 -2.34 0.01 11.95
C LYS A 140 -1.03 0.35 12.64
N ILE A 141 -0.78 -0.31 13.77
CA ILE A 141 0.48 -0.28 14.49
C ILE A 141 0.98 -1.71 14.67
N THR A 142 2.25 -1.93 14.34
CA THR A 142 2.90 -3.24 14.45
C THR A 142 4.20 -3.08 15.23
N PHE A 143 4.47 -4.03 16.12
CA PHE A 143 5.78 -4.20 16.75
C PHE A 143 6.30 -5.60 16.47
N ALA A 144 7.55 -5.71 16.04
CA ALA A 144 8.14 -6.95 15.56
C ALA A 144 9.62 -7.13 15.96
N PRO A 145 9.90 -7.81 17.08
CA PRO A 145 11.23 -8.35 17.38
C PRO A 145 11.65 -9.34 16.30
N THR A 146 12.86 -9.15 15.77
CA THR A 146 13.29 -9.82 14.54
C THR A 146 14.72 -10.32 14.64
N ILE A 147 14.93 -11.58 14.26
CA ILE A 147 16.25 -12.16 14.01
C ILE A 147 16.60 -11.94 12.53
N SER A 148 17.78 -11.40 12.24
CA SER A 148 18.16 -10.97 10.89
C SER A 148 19.59 -11.37 10.55
N ALA A 149 19.89 -11.63 9.28
CA ALA A 149 21.25 -11.89 8.82
C ALA A 149 22.18 -10.66 8.90
N GLY A 150 21.62 -9.46 9.11
CA GLY A 150 22.39 -8.24 9.31
C GLY A 150 21.56 -7.08 9.89
N GLN A 151 22.26 -5.97 10.17
CA GLN A 151 21.69 -4.78 10.83
C GLN A 151 20.95 -3.85 9.87
N GLY A 152 21.30 -3.86 8.58
CA GLY A 152 20.74 -2.93 7.59
C GLY A 152 19.25 -3.14 7.35
N TYR A 153 18.58 -2.09 6.88
CA TYR A 153 17.14 -2.11 6.56
C TYR A 153 16.77 -3.28 5.62
N TRP A 154 17.54 -3.41 4.54
CA TRP A 154 17.38 -4.40 3.49
C TRP A 154 18.07 -5.75 3.79
N ALA A 155 18.61 -5.95 5.00
CA ALA A 155 19.26 -7.20 5.36
C ALA A 155 18.22 -8.32 5.47
N ARG A 156 18.41 -9.39 4.70
CA ARG A 156 17.62 -10.63 4.70
C ARG A 156 18.55 -11.84 4.58
N PRO A 157 18.13 -13.05 4.98
CA PRO A 157 16.83 -13.41 5.55
C PRO A 157 16.54 -12.79 6.92
N GLU A 158 15.25 -12.67 7.26
CA GLU A 158 14.79 -12.33 8.59
C GLU A 158 13.62 -13.22 9.07
N LEU A 159 13.57 -13.48 10.37
CA LEU A 159 12.50 -14.14 11.08
C LEU A 159 11.92 -13.17 12.12
N ARG A 160 10.66 -12.79 11.96
CA ARG A 160 9.96 -11.83 12.82
C ARG A 160 8.83 -12.48 13.60
N ALA A 161 8.83 -12.28 14.91
CA ALA A 161 7.62 -12.43 15.71
C ALA A 161 6.95 -11.06 15.76
N PHE A 162 5.63 -10.98 15.62
CA PHE A 162 4.94 -9.70 15.54
C PHE A 162 3.65 -9.68 16.35
N VAL A 163 3.29 -8.47 16.80
CA VAL A 163 1.96 -8.10 17.25
C VAL A 163 1.51 -6.87 16.47
N THR A 164 0.30 -6.92 15.94
CA THR A 164 -0.31 -5.84 15.16
C THR A 164 -1.67 -5.51 15.74
N TYR A 165 -1.92 -4.23 15.98
CA TYR A 165 -3.23 -3.69 16.31
C TYR A 165 -3.72 -2.81 15.15
N GLY A 166 -4.92 -3.10 14.66
CA GLY A 166 -5.60 -2.31 13.65
C GLY A 166 -6.87 -1.68 14.22
N LYS A 167 -7.13 -0.43 13.85
CA LYS A 167 -8.39 0.28 14.15
C LYS A 167 -8.92 0.91 12.87
N TRP A 168 -10.22 0.76 12.62
CA TRP A 168 -10.91 1.30 11.47
C TRP A 168 -12.24 1.93 11.87
N ASN A 169 -12.92 2.61 10.95
CA ASN A 169 -14.26 3.15 11.17
C ASN A 169 -15.35 2.24 10.59
N ASP A 170 -16.61 2.48 10.95
CA ASP A 170 -17.74 1.65 10.51
C ASP A 170 -17.83 1.53 8.97
N ALA A 171 -17.50 2.60 8.25
CA ALA A 171 -17.49 2.61 6.79
C ALA A 171 -16.48 1.62 6.19
N ALA A 172 -15.41 1.29 6.91
CA ALA A 172 -14.38 0.35 6.48
C ALA A 172 -14.67 -1.11 6.90
N THR A 173 -15.59 -1.36 7.84
CA THR A 173 -15.83 -2.69 8.41
C THR A 173 -16.18 -3.74 7.35
N ALA A 174 -17.00 -3.39 6.36
CA ALA A 174 -17.32 -4.29 5.25
C ALA A 174 -16.08 -4.66 4.44
N SER A 175 -15.23 -3.69 4.12
CA SER A 175 -14.00 -3.91 3.35
C SER A 175 -12.94 -4.70 4.11
N VAL A 176 -12.80 -4.46 5.41
CA VAL A 176 -11.87 -5.24 6.27
C VAL A 176 -12.27 -6.72 6.34
N ASN A 177 -13.57 -7.00 6.32
CA ASN A 177 -14.08 -8.37 6.32
C ASN A 177 -14.15 -9.02 4.92
N ALA A 178 -14.04 -8.24 3.84
CA ALA A 178 -14.32 -8.71 2.47
C ALA A 178 -13.35 -9.78 1.95
N SER A 179 -12.11 -9.82 2.47
CA SER A 179 -11.05 -10.71 1.96
C SER A 179 -10.99 -12.06 2.67
N ASN A 180 -12.01 -12.43 3.44
CA ASN A 180 -11.97 -13.61 4.30
C ASN A 180 -12.92 -14.73 3.82
N ASN A 181 -12.35 -15.84 3.38
CA ASN A 181 -13.10 -16.99 2.85
C ASN A 181 -13.97 -17.70 3.90
N SER A 182 -13.74 -17.43 5.19
CA SER A 182 -14.45 -18.06 6.31
C SER A 182 -15.52 -17.15 6.94
N GLY A 183 -15.87 -16.04 6.28
CA GLY A 183 -16.82 -15.05 6.79
C GLY A 183 -16.15 -13.91 7.57
N PRO A 184 -16.94 -12.98 8.16
CA PRO A 184 -16.42 -11.74 8.72
C PRO A 184 -15.65 -11.99 10.04
N VAL A 185 -14.32 -12.15 9.94
CA VAL A 185 -13.45 -12.45 11.10
C VAL A 185 -13.54 -11.44 12.23
N TYR A 186 -13.83 -10.18 11.92
CA TYR A 186 -13.99 -9.13 12.92
C TYR A 186 -15.46 -8.77 13.20
N GLY A 187 -16.42 -9.43 12.54
CA GLY A 187 -17.85 -9.13 12.69
C GLY A 187 -18.14 -7.64 12.50
N THR A 188 -18.76 -7.02 13.51
CA THR A 188 -19.06 -5.59 13.56
C THR A 188 -18.00 -4.76 14.29
N ALA A 189 -16.90 -5.38 14.75
CA ALA A 189 -15.85 -4.68 15.45
C ALA A 189 -15.14 -3.68 14.53
N THR A 190 -14.65 -2.60 15.14
CA THR A 190 -13.89 -1.52 14.50
C THR A 190 -12.41 -1.56 14.85
N ASN A 191 -11.96 -2.66 15.43
CA ASN A 191 -10.57 -2.91 15.76
C ASN A 191 -10.29 -4.41 15.85
N GLY A 192 -9.02 -4.76 15.77
CA GLY A 192 -8.56 -6.14 15.89
C GLY A 192 -7.07 -6.22 16.15
N THR A 193 -6.68 -7.28 16.85
CA THR A 193 -5.27 -7.61 17.12
C THR A 193 -4.91 -8.90 16.42
N SER A 194 -3.74 -8.95 15.81
CA SER A 194 -3.14 -10.17 15.28
C SER A 194 -1.73 -10.35 15.83
N VAL A 195 -1.35 -11.60 16.05
CA VAL A 195 0.00 -12.00 16.47
C VAL A 195 0.46 -13.14 15.58
N GLY A 196 1.77 -13.25 15.36
CA GLY A 196 2.28 -14.32 14.54
C GLY A 196 3.79 -14.32 14.40
N VAL A 197 4.27 -15.26 13.59
CA VAL A 197 5.67 -15.38 13.21
C VAL A 197 5.75 -15.47 11.69
N GLN A 198 6.73 -14.81 11.09
CA GLN A 198 6.92 -14.75 9.64
C GLN A 198 8.39 -14.77 9.27
N VAL A 199 8.71 -15.44 8.15
CA VAL A 199 10.02 -15.38 7.49
C VAL A 199 9.92 -14.58 6.20
N GLU A 200 10.94 -13.77 5.92
CA GLU A 200 11.11 -13.05 4.66
C GLU A 200 12.56 -13.21 4.19
N SER A 201 12.78 -13.54 2.91
CA SER A 201 14.11 -13.79 2.35
C SER A 201 14.18 -13.45 0.87
N TRP A 202 15.37 -13.02 0.43
CA TRP A 202 15.81 -12.87 -0.95
C TRP A 202 17.33 -13.11 -0.98
N PHE A 203 17.86 -13.50 -2.14
CA PHE A 203 19.26 -13.91 -2.34
C PHE A 203 19.88 -13.23 -3.57
#